data_AF-A0A1H2Y9J5-F1
#
_entry.id   AF-A0A1H2Y9J5-F1
#
_cell.length_a   1.000
_cell.length_b   1.000
_cell.length_c   1.000
_cell.angle_alpha   90.00
_cell.angle_beta   90.00
_cell.angle_gamma   90.00
#
_symmetry.space_group_name_H-M   'P 1'
#
loop_
_entity.id
_entity.type
_entity.pdbx_description
1 polymer ?
#
loop_
_entity_poly.entity_id
_entity_poly.type
_entity_poly.pdbx_seq_one_letter_code
_entity_poly.pdbx_strand_id
1 'polypeptide(L)'
;MSERLVQAHTDAVALAENDRARESLERYLGAGQSALRNDDTEGARLTLRELETARTILGQEYSLRIVNRLGERSGVWRIPDVNSGARNYYIMVEAVDPTGRVLRVPILNEETRETATVAVWGLRVDEDTFNAVARDKRDDGIIERDRFGYKTHGELVPRYDMPTTGGAITQW
;
A
#
# COMPACT_ATOMS: atom_id res chain seq x y z
N MET A 1 9.81 17.21 -22.53
CA MET A 1 8.81 16.51 -21.69
C MET A 1 8.52 15.11 -22.22
N SER A 2 8.14 14.96 -23.50
CA SER A 2 7.88 13.65 -24.13
C SER A 2 8.98 12.61 -23.87
N GLU A 3 10.24 12.96 -24.13
CA GLU A 3 11.40 12.08 -23.89
C GLU A 3 11.52 11.64 -22.42
N ARG A 4 11.26 12.55 -21.47
CA ARG A 4 11.30 12.22 -20.03
C ARG A 4 10.24 11.20 -19.63
N LEU A 5 9.03 11.31 -20.19
CA LEU A 5 7.95 10.33 -19.95
C LEU A 5 8.33 8.95 -20.49
N VAL A 6 8.88 8.90 -21.70
CA VAL A 6 9.31 7.64 -22.33
C VAL A 6 10.46 7.00 -21.54
N GLN A 7 11.42 7.80 -21.07
CA GLN A 7 12.51 7.30 -20.24
C GLN A 7 12.01 6.77 -18.89
N ALA A 8 11.18 7.54 -18.17
CA ALA A 8 10.64 7.12 -16.88
C ALA A 8 9.80 5.83 -17.00
N HIS A 9 9.03 5.68 -18.08
CA HIS A 9 8.32 4.45 -18.39
C HIS A 9 9.27 3.28 -18.66
N THR A 10 10.27 3.47 -19.52
CA THR A 10 11.26 2.42 -19.83
C THR A 10 11.96 1.92 -18.57
N ASP A 11 12.40 2.84 -17.71
CA ASP A 11 13.06 2.52 -16.45
C ASP A 11 12.14 1.75 -15.48
N ALA A 12 10.85 2.09 -15.44
CA ALA A 12 9.88 1.38 -14.63
C ALA A 12 9.56 -0.01 -15.18
N VAL A 13 9.36 -0.15 -16.50
CA VAL A 13 9.06 -1.43 -17.15
C VAL A 13 10.23 -2.41 -17.00
N ALA A 14 11.48 -1.92 -17.00
CA ALA A 14 12.65 -2.75 -16.76
C ALA A 14 12.65 -3.44 -15.38
N LEU A 15 11.92 -2.92 -14.41
CA LEU A 15 11.74 -3.52 -13.08
C LEU A 15 10.48 -4.39 -12.98
N ALA A 16 9.52 -4.27 -13.90
CA ALA A 16 8.22 -4.91 -13.78
C ALA A 16 8.29 -6.43 -14.05
N GLU A 17 7.93 -7.23 -13.05
CA GLU A 17 8.00 -8.70 -13.12
C GLU A 17 6.67 -9.38 -13.48
N ASN A 18 5.54 -8.65 -13.46
CA ASN A 18 4.23 -9.17 -13.82
C ASN A 18 3.46 -8.28 -14.81
N ASP A 19 2.49 -8.89 -15.52
CA ASP A 19 1.74 -8.21 -16.58
C ASP A 19 0.88 -7.06 -16.04
N ARG A 20 0.30 -7.24 -14.85
CA ARG A 20 -0.49 -6.19 -14.19
C ARG A 20 0.33 -4.91 -13.96
N ALA A 21 1.60 -5.04 -13.60
CA ALA A 21 2.51 -3.91 -13.42
C ALA A 21 2.80 -3.25 -14.77
N ARG A 22 3.13 -4.03 -15.81
CA ARG A 22 3.38 -3.52 -17.17
C ARG A 22 2.19 -2.77 -17.73
N GLU A 23 0.99 -3.36 -17.67
CA GLU A 23 -0.25 -2.73 -18.12
C GLU A 23 -0.54 -1.41 -17.38
N SER A 24 -0.19 -1.33 -16.09
CA SER A 24 -0.37 -0.10 -15.31
C SER A 24 0.57 1.00 -15.79
N LEU A 25 1.84 0.67 -16.05
CA LEU A 25 2.84 1.60 -16.58
C LEU A 25 2.47 2.08 -17.99
N GLU A 26 1.99 1.18 -18.85
CA GLU A 26 1.52 1.52 -20.20
C GLU A 26 0.35 2.51 -20.15
N ARG A 27 -0.60 2.30 -19.23
CA ARG A 27 -1.71 3.25 -19.02
C ARG A 27 -1.21 4.62 -18.58
N TYR A 28 -0.23 4.69 -17.67
CA TYR A 28 0.37 5.97 -17.28
C TYR A 28 1.03 6.65 -18.48
N LEU A 29 1.88 5.95 -19.24
CA LEU A 29 2.52 6.53 -20.43
C LEU A 29 1.50 7.05 -21.44
N GLY A 30 0.43 6.27 -21.71
CA GLY A 30 -0.65 6.67 -22.60
C GLY A 30 -1.36 7.94 -22.14
N ALA A 31 -1.63 8.08 -20.83
CA ALA A 31 -2.21 9.28 -20.24
C ALA A 31 -1.29 10.50 -20.43
N GLY A 32 0.00 10.36 -20.16
CA GLY A 32 0.98 11.45 -20.32
C GLY A 32 1.15 11.88 -21.77
N GLN A 33 1.18 10.93 -22.71
CA GLN A 33 1.21 11.24 -24.15
C GLN A 33 -0.07 11.96 -24.60
N SER A 34 -1.23 11.58 -24.05
CA SER A 34 -2.50 12.27 -24.33
C SER A 34 -2.49 13.70 -23.80
N ALA A 35 -2.02 13.91 -22.57
CA ALA A 35 -1.88 15.24 -21.98
C ALA A 35 -0.98 16.14 -22.84
N LEU A 36 0.15 15.63 -23.32
CA LEU A 36 1.04 16.37 -24.22
C LEU A 36 0.40 16.73 -25.56
N ARG A 37 -0.43 15.87 -26.15
CA ARG A 37 -1.16 16.19 -27.40
C ARG A 37 -2.21 17.28 -27.21
N ASN A 38 -2.70 17.44 -25.98
CA ASN A 38 -3.73 18.40 -25.62
C ASN A 38 -3.14 19.68 -24.98
N ASP A 39 -1.82 19.89 -25.08
CA ASP A 39 -1.08 20.98 -24.42
C ASP A 39 -1.24 21.04 -22.89
N ASP A 40 -1.74 19.97 -22.27
CA ASP A 40 -1.90 19.83 -20.81
C ASP A 40 -0.55 19.47 -20.17
N THR A 41 0.24 20.51 -19.92
CA THR A 41 1.56 20.36 -19.32
C THR A 41 1.50 19.89 -17.87
N GLU A 42 0.47 20.26 -17.11
CA GLU A 42 0.30 19.84 -15.71
C GLU A 42 -0.07 18.35 -15.62
N GLY A 43 -0.98 17.89 -16.49
CA GLY A 43 -1.28 16.46 -16.63
C GLY A 43 -0.05 15.64 -16.99
N ALA A 44 0.76 16.11 -17.95
CA ALA A 44 2.00 15.43 -18.31
C ALA A 44 3.03 15.38 -17.16
N ARG A 45 3.13 16.45 -16.35
CA ARG A 45 3.97 16.48 -15.14
C ARG A 45 3.47 15.53 -14.06
N LEU A 46 2.15 15.42 -13.89
CA LEU A 46 1.54 14.48 -12.95
C LEU A 46 1.88 13.04 -13.33
N THR A 47 1.67 12.66 -14.59
CA THR A 47 2.01 11.33 -15.09
C THR A 47 3.49 11.00 -14.91
N LEU A 48 4.39 11.96 -15.14
CA LEU A 48 5.82 11.74 -14.91
C LEU A 48 6.09 11.36 -13.45
N ARG A 49 5.47 12.05 -12.49
CA ARG A 49 5.58 11.71 -11.06
C ARG A 49 4.99 10.33 -10.75
N GLU A 50 3.90 9.95 -11.40
CA GLU A 50 3.29 8.61 -11.24
C GLU A 50 4.25 7.51 -11.72
N LEU A 51 4.91 7.70 -12.87
CA LEU A 51 5.91 6.75 -13.39
C LEU A 51 7.15 6.66 -12.46
N GLU A 52 7.65 7.80 -11.98
CA GLU A 52 8.78 7.84 -11.02
C GLU A 52 8.42 7.17 -9.68
N THR A 53 7.18 7.36 -9.21
CA THR A 53 6.65 6.70 -8.02
C THR A 53 6.50 5.20 -8.24
N ALA A 54 5.94 4.79 -9.37
CA ALA A 54 5.79 3.38 -9.73
C ALA A 54 7.14 2.66 -9.82
N ARG A 55 8.15 3.29 -10.44
CA ARG A 55 9.53 2.78 -10.45
C ARG A 55 10.08 2.57 -9.04
N THR A 56 9.85 3.52 -8.14
CA THR A 56 10.27 3.41 -6.73
C THR A 56 9.57 2.25 -6.04
N ILE A 57 8.25 2.09 -6.23
CA ILE A 57 7.47 0.99 -5.64
C ILE A 57 7.95 -0.35 -6.20
N LEU A 58 8.19 -0.46 -7.51
CA LEU A 58 8.66 -1.70 -8.14
C LEU A 58 9.96 -2.18 -7.49
N GLY A 59 10.93 -1.28 -7.28
CA GLY A 59 12.20 -1.61 -6.65
C GLY A 59 12.13 -1.90 -5.15
N GLN A 60 10.99 -1.66 -4.48
CA GLN A 60 10.83 -2.02 -3.07
C GLN A 60 10.53 -3.51 -2.92
N GLU A 61 11.08 -4.10 -1.86
CA GLU A 61 10.72 -5.43 -1.38
C GLU A 61 10.51 -5.32 0.13
N TYR A 62 9.41 -5.85 0.65
CA TYR A 62 9.13 -5.84 2.08
C TYR A 62 8.09 -6.88 2.49
N SER A 63 8.15 -7.30 3.76
CA SER A 63 7.06 -8.02 4.43
C SER A 63 6.17 -7.02 5.16
N LEU A 64 4.85 -7.25 5.12
CA LEU A 64 3.90 -6.55 5.99
C LEU A 64 3.80 -7.31 7.30
N ARG A 65 4.26 -6.67 8.39
CA ARG A 65 4.30 -7.25 9.73
C ARG A 65 3.23 -6.61 10.59
N ILE A 66 2.46 -7.41 11.31
CA ILE A 66 1.51 -6.92 12.31
C ILE A 66 2.32 -6.28 13.44
N VAL A 67 1.94 -5.06 13.81
CA VAL A 67 2.60 -4.35 14.90
C VAL A 67 2.42 -5.15 16.19
N ASN A 68 3.53 -5.67 16.71
CA ASN A 68 3.53 -6.59 17.85
C ASN A 68 4.56 -6.13 18.91
N ARG A 69 4.42 -4.89 19.38
CA ARG A 69 5.26 -4.31 20.45
C ARG A 69 4.43 -3.73 21.58
N LEU A 70 5.02 -3.69 22.78
CA LEU A 70 4.37 -3.22 24.00
C LEU A 70 3.99 -1.75 23.88
N GLY A 71 2.79 -1.38 24.32
CA GLY A 71 2.28 -0.01 24.26
C GLY A 71 1.65 0.37 22.93
N GLU A 72 1.75 -0.47 21.88
CA GLU A 72 1.11 -0.24 20.59
C GLU A 72 -0.08 -1.17 20.35
N ARG A 73 -1.10 -0.62 19.70
CA ARG A 73 -2.30 -1.36 19.31
C ARG A 73 -1.98 -2.19 18.06
N SER A 74 -2.27 -3.49 18.12
CA SER A 74 -2.18 -4.39 16.95
C SER A 74 -3.44 -4.38 16.10
N GLY A 75 -4.54 -3.85 16.64
CA GLY A 75 -5.78 -3.65 15.91
C GLY A 75 -6.65 -2.59 16.55
N VAL A 76 -7.46 -1.94 15.71
CA VAL A 76 -8.49 -0.98 16.13
C VAL A 76 -9.79 -1.25 15.35
N TRP A 77 -10.89 -0.73 15.86
CA TRP A 77 -12.15 -0.70 15.12
C TRP A 77 -12.69 0.74 15.06
N ARG A 78 -13.42 1.03 13.99
CA ARG A 78 -14.11 2.30 13.73
C ARG A 78 -15.60 2.05 13.53
N ILE A 79 -16.42 3.01 13.92
CA ILE A 79 -17.85 3.04 13.57
C ILE A 79 -18.01 4.07 12.47
N PRO A 80 -18.46 3.69 11.25
CA PRO A 80 -18.65 4.64 10.17
C PRO A 80 -19.76 5.65 10.48
N ASP A 81 -19.54 6.93 10.17
CA ASP A 81 -20.56 7.98 10.37
C ASP A 81 -21.86 7.68 9.62
N VAL A 82 -21.74 7.08 8.44
CA VAL A 82 -22.87 6.75 7.55
C VAL A 82 -23.65 5.52 8.01
N ASN A 83 -23.07 4.66 8.85
CA ASN A 83 -23.72 3.48 9.38
C ASN A 83 -23.21 3.18 10.79
N SER A 84 -23.86 3.81 11.77
CA SER A 84 -23.52 3.67 13.19
C SER A 84 -23.75 2.27 13.76
N GLY A 85 -24.41 1.38 13.01
CA GLY A 85 -24.59 -0.03 13.36
C GLY A 85 -23.47 -0.95 12.86
N ALA A 86 -22.59 -0.46 11.99
CA ALA A 86 -21.47 -1.23 11.45
C ALA A 86 -20.17 -0.96 12.21
N ARG A 87 -19.25 -1.93 12.15
CA ARG A 87 -17.87 -1.79 12.59
C ARG A 87 -16.92 -2.12 11.46
N ASN A 88 -15.97 -1.24 11.22
CA ASN A 88 -14.82 -1.54 10.38
C ASN A 88 -13.66 -1.93 11.29
N TYR A 89 -13.07 -3.09 11.02
CA TYR A 89 -11.96 -3.63 11.79
C TYR A 89 -10.65 -3.45 11.02
N TYR A 90 -9.59 -3.06 11.73
CA TYR A 90 -8.28 -2.82 11.13
C TYR A 90 -7.19 -3.48 11.96
N ILE A 91 -6.24 -4.12 11.27
CA ILE A 91 -5.00 -4.64 11.86
C ILE A 91 -3.86 -3.69 11.54
N MET A 92 -3.11 -3.27 12.56
CA MET A 92 -2.00 -2.35 12.39
C MET A 92 -0.79 -3.11 11.84
N VAL A 93 -0.25 -2.62 10.73
CA VAL A 93 0.90 -3.23 10.06
C VAL A 93 1.99 -2.21 9.79
N GLU A 94 3.21 -2.70 9.63
CA GLU A 94 4.37 -1.96 9.14
C GLU A 94 5.07 -2.71 8.01
N ALA A 95 5.65 -1.98 7.06
CA ALA A 95 6.48 -2.56 5.99
C ALA A 95 7.91 -2.73 6.50
N VAL A 96 8.42 -3.96 6.48
CA VAL A 96 9.78 -4.29 6.91
C VAL A 96 10.58 -4.83 5.73
N ASP A 97 11.67 -4.16 5.39
CA ASP A 97 12.56 -4.58 4.30
C ASP A 97 13.39 -5.83 4.68
N PRO A 98 14.07 -6.50 3.72
CA PRO A 98 14.87 -7.69 4.01
C PRO A 98 16.02 -7.47 5.00
N THR A 99 16.41 -6.22 5.26
CA THR A 99 17.43 -5.87 6.27
C THR A 99 16.85 -5.71 7.67
N GLY A 100 15.52 -5.83 7.82
CA GLY A 100 14.80 -5.65 9.09
C GLY A 100 14.43 -4.20 9.38
N ARG A 101 14.61 -3.28 8.42
CA ARG A 101 14.30 -1.86 8.63
C ARG A 101 12.84 -1.57 8.25
N VAL A 102 12.16 -0.80 9.11
CA VAL A 102 10.81 -0.30 8.84
C VAL A 102 10.86 0.78 7.76
N LEU A 103 10.09 0.58 6.70
CA LEU A 103 9.94 1.51 5.59
C LEU A 103 8.76 2.46 5.84
N ARG A 104 8.86 3.67 5.29
CA ARG A 104 7.71 4.56 5.14
C ARG A 104 7.17 4.42 3.73
N VAL A 105 5.90 4.07 3.60
CA VAL A 105 5.24 3.84 2.31
C VAL A 105 4.02 4.76 2.15
N PRO A 106 3.69 5.17 0.91
CA PRO A 106 2.49 5.94 0.65
C PRO A 106 1.24 5.07 0.79
N ILE A 107 0.33 5.45 1.68
CA ILE A 107 -0.93 4.73 1.95
C ILE A 107 -2.10 5.67 1.74
N LEU A 108 -3.05 5.25 0.88
CA LEU A 108 -4.33 5.93 0.70
C LEU A 108 -5.26 5.62 1.88
N ASN A 109 -5.67 6.65 2.60
CA ASN A 109 -6.66 6.52 3.67
C ASN A 109 -8.07 6.44 3.06
N GLU A 110 -8.81 5.39 3.38
CA GLU A 110 -10.16 5.17 2.82
C GLU A 110 -11.22 6.13 3.39
N GLU A 111 -11.00 6.65 4.61
CA GLU A 111 -11.90 7.58 5.30
C GLU A 111 -11.72 9.01 4.77
N THR A 112 -10.47 9.46 4.59
CA THR A 112 -10.18 10.84 4.15
C THR A 112 -9.93 10.98 2.65
N ARG A 113 -9.65 9.87 1.95
CA ARG A 113 -9.19 9.84 0.54
C ARG A 113 -7.87 10.55 0.29
N GLU A 114 -7.07 10.76 1.34
CA GLU A 114 -5.74 11.35 1.25
C GLU A 114 -4.65 10.29 1.34
N THR A 115 -3.57 10.48 0.58
CA THR A 115 -2.39 9.62 0.66
C THR A 115 -1.38 10.20 1.65
N ALA A 116 -0.99 9.41 2.66
CA ALA A 116 0.03 9.78 3.63
C ALA A 116 1.22 8.81 3.57
N THR A 117 2.44 9.33 3.69
CA THR A 117 3.65 8.49 3.81
C THR A 117 3.89 8.15 5.27
N VAL A 118 3.56 6.93 5.67
CA VAL A 118 3.55 6.47 7.07
C VAL A 118 4.36 5.19 7.26
N ALA A 119 4.85 4.96 8.48
CA ALA A 119 5.55 3.72 8.85
C ALA A 119 4.59 2.62 9.31
N VAL A 120 3.47 3.02 9.92
CA VAL A 120 2.42 2.15 10.45
C VAL A 120 1.08 2.63 9.92
N TRP A 121 0.22 1.69 9.54
CA TRP A 121 -1.15 1.96 9.11
C TRP A 121 -2.05 0.78 9.45
N GLY A 122 -3.36 1.00 9.45
CA GLY A 122 -4.34 -0.06 9.62
C GLY A 122 -4.83 -0.62 8.31
N LEU A 123 -4.76 -1.95 8.12
CA LEU A 123 -5.38 -2.66 7.01
C LEU A 123 -6.74 -3.22 7.40
N ARG A 124 -7.74 -2.97 6.57
CA ARG A 124 -9.12 -3.39 6.80
C ARG A 124 -9.26 -4.89 6.69
N VAL A 125 -9.86 -5.50 7.70
CA VAL A 125 -10.14 -6.94 7.76
C VAL A 125 -11.59 -7.19 8.14
N ASP A 126 -12.04 -8.43 8.01
CA ASP A 126 -13.28 -8.88 8.62
C ASP A 126 -13.13 -9.08 10.15
N GLU A 127 -14.26 -9.22 10.82
CA GLU A 127 -14.31 -9.41 12.27
C GLU A 127 -13.62 -10.71 12.73
N ASP A 128 -13.71 -11.77 11.92
CA ASP A 128 -13.12 -13.07 12.25
C ASP A 128 -11.60 -13.00 12.28
N THR A 129 -10.99 -12.37 11.27
CA THR A 129 -9.54 -12.12 11.19
C THR A 129 -9.09 -11.21 12.32
N PHE A 130 -9.84 -10.13 12.60
CA PHE A 130 -9.54 -9.23 13.72
C PHE A 130 -9.52 -9.96 15.06
N ASN A 131 -10.56 -10.76 15.32
CA ASN A 131 -10.69 -11.53 16.54
C ASN A 131 -9.66 -12.66 16.64
N ALA A 132 -9.22 -13.24 15.51
CA ALA A 132 -8.15 -14.23 15.48
C ALA A 132 -6.82 -13.62 15.94
N VAL A 133 -6.41 -12.48 15.38
CA VAL A 133 -5.19 -11.77 15.81
C VAL A 133 -5.28 -11.34 17.28
N ALA A 134 -6.45 -10.88 17.72
CA ALA A 134 -6.66 -10.50 19.11
C ALA A 134 -6.61 -11.69 20.08
N ARG A 135 -7.00 -12.90 19.64
CA ARG A 135 -6.86 -14.14 20.43
C ARG A 135 -5.40 -14.55 20.55
N ASP A 136 -4.66 -14.55 19.45
CA ASP A 136 -3.21 -14.83 19.37
C ASP A 136 -2.47 -14.00 20.42
N LYS A 137 -2.58 -12.67 20.31
CA LYS A 137 -1.90 -11.74 21.21
C LYS A 137 -2.27 -11.88 22.68
N ARG A 138 -3.46 -12.38 23.01
CA ARG A 138 -3.89 -12.55 24.41
C ARG A 138 -3.38 -13.84 25.03
N ASP A 139 -2.99 -14.82 24.23
CA ASP A 139 -2.56 -16.12 24.74
C ASP A 139 -1.23 -15.99 25.49
N ASP A 140 -0.23 -15.37 24.87
CA ASP A 140 1.10 -15.22 25.46
C ASP A 140 1.71 -13.80 25.34
N GLY A 141 0.97 -12.86 24.73
CA GLY A 141 1.44 -11.48 24.50
C GLY A 141 2.13 -11.27 23.15
N ILE A 142 2.25 -12.31 22.32
CA ILE A 142 2.94 -12.33 21.02
C ILE A 142 1.92 -12.72 19.93
N ILE A 143 2.22 -12.34 18.68
CA ILE A 143 1.49 -12.78 17.50
C ILE A 143 2.46 -13.66 16.71
N GLU A 144 2.23 -14.96 16.68
CA GLU A 144 3.14 -15.93 16.07
C GLU A 144 3.06 -15.88 14.54
N ARG A 145 1.87 -15.60 13.99
CA ARG A 145 1.64 -15.39 12.56
C ARG A 145 1.54 -13.91 12.22
N ASP A 146 2.57 -13.16 12.59
CA ASP A 146 2.58 -11.71 12.40
C ASP A 146 2.89 -11.24 10.98
N ARG A 147 3.12 -12.13 10.01
CA ARG A 147 3.17 -11.71 8.60
C ARG A 147 1.76 -11.59 8.03
N PHE A 148 1.34 -10.35 7.80
CA PHE A 148 0.05 -10.04 7.17
C PHE A 148 0.08 -10.25 5.64
N GLY A 149 1.26 -10.04 5.04
CA GLY A 149 1.47 -10.14 3.60
C GLY A 149 2.90 -9.75 3.23
N TYR A 150 3.15 -9.55 1.94
CA TYR A 150 4.46 -9.17 1.41
C TYR A 150 4.34 -8.49 0.05
N LYS A 151 5.34 -7.70 -0.33
CA LYS A 151 5.54 -7.20 -1.69
C LYS A 151 6.91 -7.64 -2.16
N THR A 152 6.98 -8.36 -3.26
CA THR A 152 8.25 -8.69 -3.90
C THR A 152 8.71 -7.55 -4.79
N HIS A 153 10.00 -7.54 -5.15
CA HIS A 153 10.52 -6.72 -6.24
C HIS A 153 9.65 -6.95 -7.49
N GLY A 154 9.44 -5.89 -8.26
CA GLY A 154 8.79 -5.93 -9.56
C GLY A 154 7.27 -5.99 -9.53
N GLU A 155 6.68 -5.97 -8.34
CA GLU A 155 5.24 -5.82 -8.13
C GLU A 155 4.88 -4.41 -7.67
N LEU A 156 3.72 -3.89 -8.11
CA LEU A 156 3.21 -2.58 -7.67
C LEU A 156 2.35 -2.66 -6.41
N VAL A 157 1.84 -3.83 -6.08
CA VAL A 157 0.91 -4.03 -4.97
C VAL A 157 1.36 -5.23 -4.12
N PRO A 158 1.16 -5.19 -2.80
CA PRO A 158 1.44 -6.34 -1.95
C PRO A 158 0.44 -7.47 -2.20
N ARG A 159 0.88 -8.69 -1.90
CA ARG A 159 0.04 -9.88 -1.73
C ARG A 159 -0.25 -10.04 -0.24
N TYR A 160 -1.48 -10.42 0.08
CA TYR A 160 -1.94 -10.59 1.45
C TYR A 160 -2.08 -12.07 1.78
N ASP A 161 -1.50 -12.47 2.91
CA ASP A 161 -1.64 -13.81 3.48
C ASP A 161 -2.92 -13.93 4.32
N MET A 162 -3.49 -12.79 4.73
CA MET A 162 -4.73 -12.68 5.49
C MET A 162 -5.86 -12.04 4.66
N PRO A 163 -7.14 -12.41 4.90
CA PRO A 163 -8.28 -11.79 4.24
C PRO A 163 -8.34 -10.27 4.50
N THR A 164 -8.37 -9.49 3.44
CA THR A 164 -8.48 -8.03 3.51
C THR A 164 -9.13 -7.48 2.24
N THR A 165 -9.77 -6.31 2.36
CA THR A 165 -10.23 -5.55 1.19
C THR A 165 -9.10 -4.72 0.57
N GLY A 166 -7.95 -4.59 1.25
CA GLY A 166 -6.89 -3.65 0.92
C GLY A 166 -7.18 -2.19 1.31
N GLY A 167 -8.37 -1.90 1.85
CA GLY A 167 -8.70 -0.59 2.43
C GLY A 167 -7.82 -0.30 3.64
N ALA A 168 -7.46 0.96 3.84
CA ALA A 168 -6.50 1.34 4.88
C ALA A 168 -6.87 2.63 5.61
N ILE A 169 -6.44 2.75 6.87
CA ILE A 169 -6.47 3.98 7.65
C ILE A 169 -5.06 4.36 8.08
N THR A 170 -4.78 5.65 8.14
CA THR A 170 -3.46 6.19 8.55
C THR A 170 -3.50 6.89 9.90
N GLN A 171 -4.67 6.93 10.56
CA GLN A 171 -4.90 7.54 11.87
C GLN A 171 -5.92 6.70 12.66
N TRP A 172 -5.67 6.46 13.95
CA TRP A 172 -6.48 5.60 14.82
C TRP A 172 -6.68 6.15 16.23
#